data_AF-A0A7Y7ILH8-F1
#
_entry.id   AF-A0A7Y7ILH8-F1
#
_cell.length_a   1.000
_cell.length_b   1.000
_cell.length_c   1.000
_cell.angle_alpha   90.00
_cell.angle_beta   90.00
_cell.angle_gamma   90.00
#
_symmetry.space_group_name_H-M   'P 1'
#
loop_
_entity.id
_entity.type
_entity.pdbx_description
1 polymer ?
#
loop_
_entity_poly.entity_id
_entity_poly.type
_entity_poly.pdbx_seq_one_letter_code
_entity_poly.pdbx_strand_id
1 'polypeptide(L)'
;MARTSQREPKAAPPATIPEVTDADVKAAQAAAKEAMDLIGELEERVINGDDTVTPDEIAAQESLGRFARLRAAATLRKAAGAKEAARLRDCQILHDEMTAYAGQDGQRLADLYQAIYDAREEFRSIMEERNDTVLSWHQRAQALDISQEDGRPTPKANDGLISLGRGTFAVKTDITVFGHEDIDNYLGTHEKAIPFDADAVQAKIARLRQIDTPDQRTVPEYIYRGPNGALLERDRPFTDEEVARTGVRRITAAEAWPE
;
A
#
# COMPACT_ATOMS: atom_id res chain seq x y z
N MET A 1 25.79 -10.07 7.93
CA MET A 1 24.74 -10.50 6.98
C MET A 1 23.67 -11.28 7.73
N ALA A 2 22.74 -10.59 8.39
CA ALA A 2 21.74 -11.22 9.24
C ALA A 2 20.33 -10.93 8.70
N ARG A 3 19.63 -12.04 8.42
CA ARG A 3 18.18 -12.25 8.44
C ARG A 3 17.34 -11.26 7.63
N THR A 4 17.05 -11.67 6.39
CA THR A 4 15.70 -11.54 5.85
C THR A 4 14.71 -11.99 6.91
N SER A 5 14.12 -11.05 7.65
CA SER A 5 12.89 -11.32 8.38
C SER A 5 11.82 -11.56 7.31
N GLN A 6 11.71 -12.80 6.84
CA GLN A 6 10.49 -13.29 6.21
C GLN A 6 9.44 -13.18 7.30
N ARG A 7 8.84 -11.99 7.42
CA ARG A 7 7.61 -11.80 8.13
C ARG A 7 6.60 -12.49 7.22
N GLU A 8 6.39 -13.77 7.45
CA GLU A 8 5.33 -14.49 6.76
C GLU A 8 4.07 -13.64 6.88
N PRO A 9 3.38 -13.34 5.77
CA PRO A 9 2.13 -12.59 5.83
C PRO A 9 1.26 -13.34 6.84
N LYS A 10 0.89 -12.64 7.93
CA LYS A 10 -0.01 -13.20 8.94
C LYS A 10 -1.21 -13.72 8.17
N ALA A 11 -1.43 -15.04 8.19
CA ALA A 11 -2.50 -15.64 7.43
C ALA A 11 -3.79 -14.91 7.79
N ALA A 12 -4.42 -14.28 6.79
CA ALA A 12 -5.66 -13.57 6.99
C ALA A 12 -6.63 -14.56 7.67
N PRO A 13 -7.29 -14.16 8.78
CA PRO A 13 -8.27 -15.02 9.40
C PRO A 13 -9.29 -15.46 8.34
N PRO A 14 -9.67 -16.74 8.30
CA PRO A 14 -10.59 -17.23 7.29
C PRO A 14 -11.89 -16.43 7.36
N ALA A 15 -12.38 -15.99 6.19
CA ALA A 15 -13.66 -15.29 6.09
C ALA A 15 -14.76 -16.11 6.75
N THR A 16 -15.44 -15.53 7.74
CA THR A 16 -16.53 -16.20 8.45
C THR A 16 -17.69 -16.48 7.50
N ILE A 17 -18.10 -17.76 7.43
CA ILE A 17 -19.22 -18.21 6.61
C ILE A 17 -20.51 -17.56 7.16
N PRO A 18 -21.33 -16.90 6.31
CA PRO A 18 -22.58 -16.29 6.77
C PRO A 18 -23.59 -17.36 7.22
N GLU A 19 -24.32 -17.09 8.30
CA GLU A 19 -25.34 -17.99 8.89
C GLU A 19 -26.54 -18.24 7.94
N VAL A 20 -26.76 -17.33 6.98
CA VAL A 20 -27.75 -17.48 5.90
C VAL A 20 -27.03 -17.26 4.57
N THR A 21 -27.11 -18.24 3.69
CA THR A 21 -26.45 -18.27 2.40
C THR A 21 -27.39 -17.89 1.25
N ASP A 22 -26.82 -17.62 0.07
CA ASP A 22 -27.61 -17.42 -1.15
C ASP A 22 -28.43 -18.67 -1.51
N ALA A 23 -27.97 -19.86 -1.10
CA ALA A 23 -28.72 -21.11 -1.26
C ALA A 23 -29.99 -21.12 -0.40
N ASP A 24 -29.94 -20.61 0.83
CA ASP A 24 -31.11 -20.50 1.71
C ASP A 24 -32.15 -19.52 1.15
N VAL A 25 -31.69 -18.40 0.58
CA VAL A 25 -32.58 -17.44 -0.10
C VAL A 25 -33.24 -18.09 -1.31
N LYS A 26 -32.48 -18.79 -2.16
CA LYS A 26 -32.99 -19.49 -3.33
C LYS A 26 -34.01 -20.57 -2.97
N ALA A 27 -33.72 -21.36 -1.94
CA ALA A 27 -34.64 -22.40 -1.44
C ALA A 27 -35.94 -21.80 -0.90
N ALA A 28 -35.87 -20.70 -0.13
CA ALA A 28 -37.06 -20.05 0.39
C ALA A 28 -37.91 -19.41 -0.73
N GLN A 29 -37.29 -18.82 -1.74
CA GLN A 29 -37.99 -18.28 -2.91
C GLN A 29 -38.63 -19.37 -3.76
N ALA A 30 -37.95 -20.51 -3.97
CA ALA A 30 -38.50 -21.67 -4.67
C ALA A 30 -39.74 -22.20 -3.96
N ALA A 31 -39.67 -22.41 -2.65
CA ALA A 31 -40.83 -22.84 -1.85
C ALA A 31 -42.01 -21.85 -1.89
N ALA A 32 -41.73 -20.54 -1.91
CA ALA A 32 -42.77 -19.52 -2.06
C ALA A 32 -43.43 -19.53 -3.44
N LYS A 33 -42.64 -19.81 -4.49
CA LYS A 33 -43.14 -19.97 -5.85
C LYS A 33 -43.96 -21.25 -6.01
N GLU A 34 -43.46 -22.39 -5.57
CA GLU A 34 -44.16 -23.69 -5.62
C GLU A 34 -45.52 -23.60 -4.92
N ALA A 35 -45.59 -22.93 -3.76
CA ALA A 35 -46.85 -22.73 -3.06
C ALA A 35 -47.86 -21.87 -3.84
N MET A 36 -47.39 -20.92 -4.66
CA MET A 36 -48.25 -20.12 -5.54
C MET A 36 -48.67 -20.87 -6.80
N ASP A 37 -47.75 -21.64 -7.40
CA ASP A 37 -48.04 -22.45 -8.58
C ASP A 37 -49.14 -23.49 -8.25
N LEU A 38 -49.09 -24.09 -7.05
CA LEU A 38 -50.15 -24.99 -6.55
C LEU A 38 -51.52 -24.31 -6.37
N ILE A 39 -51.57 -23.02 -6.04
CA ILE A 39 -52.85 -22.28 -5.97
C ILE A 39 -53.42 -22.14 -7.39
N GLY A 40 -52.59 -21.74 -8.35
CA GLY A 40 -53.01 -21.60 -9.74
C GLY A 40 -53.49 -22.93 -10.34
N GLU A 41 -52.85 -24.06 -10.00
CA GLU A 41 -53.30 -25.39 -10.41
C GLU A 41 -54.68 -25.75 -9.82
N LEU A 42 -54.94 -25.41 -8.54
CA LEU A 42 -56.25 -25.64 -7.92
C LEU A 42 -57.33 -24.76 -8.54
N GLU A 43 -57.04 -23.48 -8.79
CA GLU A 43 -57.96 -22.55 -9.45
C GLU A 43 -58.31 -23.01 -10.87
N GLU A 44 -57.31 -23.46 -11.64
CA GLU A 44 -57.50 -23.97 -13.00
C GLU A 44 -58.34 -25.26 -13.01
N ARG A 45 -58.17 -26.15 -12.01
CA ARG A 45 -59.04 -27.34 -11.85
C ARG A 45 -60.50 -26.95 -11.63
N VAL A 46 -60.76 -25.96 -10.78
CA VAL A 46 -62.11 -25.43 -10.56
C VAL A 46 -62.69 -24.83 -11.85
N ILE A 47 -61.91 -24.06 -12.60
CA ILE A 47 -62.31 -23.48 -13.89
C ILE A 47 -62.70 -24.59 -14.89
N ASN A 48 -61.96 -25.70 -14.90
CA ASN A 48 -62.22 -26.85 -15.75
C ASN A 48 -63.35 -27.77 -15.26
N GLY A 49 -64.05 -27.41 -14.18
CA GLY A 49 -65.23 -28.13 -13.69
C GLY A 49 -64.92 -29.30 -12.76
N ASP A 50 -63.78 -29.29 -12.09
CA ASP A 50 -63.47 -30.27 -11.05
C ASP A 50 -64.17 -29.91 -9.72
N ASP A 51 -65.35 -30.49 -9.51
CA ASP A 51 -66.16 -30.28 -8.30
C ASP A 51 -65.56 -30.90 -7.02
N THR A 52 -64.42 -31.60 -7.13
CA THR A 52 -63.74 -32.17 -5.95
C THR A 52 -62.89 -31.14 -5.19
N VAL A 53 -62.52 -30.03 -5.84
CA VAL A 53 -61.75 -28.96 -5.19
C VAL A 53 -62.68 -28.07 -4.38
N THR A 54 -62.39 -27.96 -3.09
CA THR A 54 -63.22 -27.19 -2.15
C THR A 54 -62.68 -25.77 -1.93
N PRO A 55 -63.55 -24.80 -1.60
CA PRO A 55 -63.11 -23.47 -1.20
C PRO A 55 -62.13 -23.48 -0.02
N ASP A 56 -62.30 -24.42 0.92
CA ASP A 56 -61.45 -24.57 2.09
C ASP A 56 -60.03 -25.01 1.71
N GLU A 57 -59.86 -25.86 0.70
CA GLU A 57 -58.55 -26.26 0.18
C GLU A 57 -57.82 -25.09 -0.47
N ILE A 58 -58.52 -24.26 -1.25
CA ILE A 58 -57.94 -23.04 -1.85
C ILE A 58 -57.52 -22.08 -0.74
N ALA A 59 -58.38 -21.81 0.25
CA ALA A 59 -58.08 -20.92 1.36
C ALA A 59 -56.90 -21.43 2.21
N ALA A 60 -56.83 -22.75 2.46
CA ALA A 60 -55.69 -23.37 3.13
C ALA A 60 -54.40 -23.15 2.34
N GLN A 61 -54.43 -23.38 1.02
CA GLN A 61 -53.26 -23.21 0.17
C GLN A 61 -52.84 -21.75 0.03
N GLU A 62 -53.78 -20.80 -0.04
CA GLU A 62 -53.51 -19.36 0.02
C GLU A 62 -52.79 -18.97 1.31
N SER A 63 -53.23 -19.51 2.44
CA SER A 63 -52.59 -19.26 3.74
C SER A 63 -51.14 -19.77 3.78
N LEU A 64 -50.90 -20.97 3.23
CA LEU A 64 -49.57 -21.56 3.10
C LEU A 64 -48.68 -20.74 2.14
N GLY A 65 -49.21 -20.32 0.99
CA GLY A 65 -48.50 -19.48 0.03
C GLY A 65 -48.16 -18.10 0.60
N ARG A 66 -49.08 -17.49 1.36
CA ARG A 66 -48.81 -16.23 2.09
C ARG A 66 -47.70 -16.43 3.13
N PHE A 67 -47.74 -17.51 3.90
CA PHE A 67 -46.71 -17.82 4.88
C PHE A 67 -45.34 -18.06 4.22
N ALA A 68 -45.29 -18.83 3.13
CA ALA A 68 -44.06 -19.10 2.38
C ALA A 68 -43.43 -17.82 1.83
N ARG A 69 -44.23 -16.88 1.29
CA ARG A 69 -43.75 -15.56 0.86
C ARG A 69 -43.18 -14.73 2.00
N LEU A 70 -43.85 -14.69 3.14
CA LEU A 70 -43.36 -13.96 4.32
C LEU A 70 -42.03 -14.57 4.83
N ARG A 71 -41.92 -15.90 4.82
CA ARG A 71 -40.69 -16.60 5.17
C ARG A 71 -39.55 -16.28 4.19
N ALA A 72 -39.81 -16.31 2.88
CA ALA A 72 -38.83 -15.92 1.86
C ALA A 72 -38.35 -14.46 2.04
N ALA A 73 -39.27 -13.53 2.30
CA ALA A 73 -38.92 -12.14 2.59
C ALA A 73 -38.08 -12.00 3.87
N ALA A 74 -38.40 -12.77 4.93
CA ALA A 74 -37.62 -12.79 6.16
C ALA A 74 -36.21 -13.36 5.93
N THR A 75 -36.08 -14.47 5.18
CA THR A 75 -34.79 -15.06 4.82
C THR A 75 -33.94 -14.08 4.01
N LEU A 76 -34.52 -13.39 3.03
CA LEU A 76 -33.83 -12.37 2.24
C LEU A 76 -33.29 -11.24 3.13
N ARG A 77 -34.10 -10.73 4.07
CA ARG A 77 -33.67 -9.70 5.02
C ARG A 77 -32.56 -10.19 5.94
N LYS A 78 -32.65 -11.43 6.43
CA LYS A 78 -31.60 -12.04 7.26
C LYS A 78 -30.30 -12.20 6.49
N ALA A 79 -30.35 -12.67 5.25
CA ALA A 79 -29.17 -12.81 4.39
C ALA A 79 -28.50 -11.45 4.13
N ALA A 80 -29.28 -10.41 3.82
CA ALA A 80 -28.77 -9.06 3.63
C ALA A 80 -28.09 -8.52 4.91
N GLY A 81 -28.72 -8.70 6.08
CA GLY A 81 -28.13 -8.33 7.37
C GLY A 81 -26.84 -9.09 7.69
N ALA A 82 -26.80 -10.40 7.43
CA ALA A 82 -25.60 -11.23 7.63
C ALA A 82 -24.45 -10.79 6.72
N LYS A 83 -24.74 -10.47 5.45
CA LYS A 83 -23.75 -9.96 4.49
C LYS A 83 -23.15 -8.63 4.93
N GLU A 84 -23.97 -7.69 5.39
CA GLU A 84 -23.49 -6.40 5.87
C GLU A 84 -22.67 -6.54 7.16
N ALA A 85 -23.10 -7.39 8.10
CA ALA A 85 -22.33 -7.68 9.31
C ALA A 85 -20.97 -8.32 9.00
N ALA A 86 -20.91 -9.23 8.03
CA ALA A 86 -19.65 -9.81 7.56
C ALA A 86 -18.75 -8.73 6.94
N ARG A 87 -19.30 -7.87 6.06
CA ARG A 87 -18.57 -6.74 5.47
C ARG A 87 -17.96 -5.82 6.54
N LEU A 88 -18.74 -5.42 7.54
CA LEU A 88 -18.27 -4.55 8.61
C LEU A 88 -17.16 -5.20 9.45
N ARG A 89 -17.30 -6.50 9.74
CA ARG A 89 -16.25 -7.27 10.41
C ARG A 89 -14.96 -7.33 9.60
N ASP A 90 -15.05 -7.62 8.31
CA ASP A 90 -13.89 -7.67 7.41
C ASP A 90 -13.21 -6.30 7.30
N CYS A 91 -14.00 -5.21 7.26
CA CYS A 91 -13.48 -3.85 7.34
C CYS A 91 -12.73 -3.59 8.65
N GLN A 92 -13.25 -4.06 9.79
CA GLN A 92 -12.58 -3.92 11.09
C GLN A 92 -11.26 -4.70 11.12
N ILE A 93 -11.24 -5.95 10.62
CA ILE A 93 -10.02 -6.76 10.54
C ILE A 93 -8.96 -6.04 9.69
N LEU A 94 -9.35 -5.53 8.52
CA LEU A 94 -8.45 -4.77 7.65
C LEU A 94 -7.93 -3.49 8.34
N HIS A 95 -8.80 -2.76 9.03
CA HIS A 95 -8.42 -1.58 9.81
C HIS A 95 -7.37 -1.92 10.88
N ASP A 96 -7.59 -3.01 11.63
CA ASP A 96 -6.68 -3.46 12.68
C ASP A 96 -5.33 -3.91 12.10
N GLU A 97 -5.34 -4.59 10.94
CA GLU A 97 -4.12 -4.94 10.20
C GLU A 97 -3.33 -3.71 9.76
N MET A 98 -4.00 -2.71 9.17
CA MET A 98 -3.37 -1.45 8.75
C MET A 98 -2.81 -0.68 9.95
N THR A 99 -3.55 -0.63 11.07
CA THR A 99 -3.12 0.04 12.29
C THR A 99 -1.93 -0.67 12.94
N ALA A 100 -1.92 -2.00 12.96
CA ALA A 100 -0.80 -2.78 13.47
C ALA A 100 0.45 -2.68 12.59
N TYR A 101 0.26 -2.44 11.28
CA TYR A 101 1.34 -2.19 10.33
C TYR A 101 1.91 -0.76 10.46
N ALA A 102 1.05 0.22 10.73
CA ALA A 102 1.45 1.60 10.94
C ALA A 102 2.41 1.75 12.14
N GLY A 103 3.44 2.58 11.99
CA GLY A 103 4.37 2.91 13.08
C GLY A 103 5.68 2.11 13.10
N GLN A 104 5.91 1.20 12.14
CA GLN A 104 7.14 0.39 12.08
C GLN A 104 7.96 0.61 10.80
N ASP A 105 7.40 1.31 9.81
CA ASP A 105 7.96 1.34 8.46
C ASP A 105 8.75 2.62 8.19
N GLY A 106 8.25 3.77 8.63
CA GLY A 106 8.89 5.06 8.42
C GLY A 106 10.29 5.13 9.05
N GLN A 107 10.42 4.74 10.31
CA GLN A 107 11.70 4.70 11.01
C GLN A 107 12.66 3.69 10.37
N ARG A 108 12.18 2.47 10.05
CA ARG A 108 13.00 1.44 9.41
C ARG A 108 13.51 1.89 8.03
N LEU A 109 12.65 2.50 7.21
CA LEU A 109 13.04 3.03 5.91
C LEU A 109 14.02 4.19 6.05
N ALA A 110 13.84 5.06 7.04
CA ALA A 110 14.77 6.14 7.34
C ALA A 110 16.16 5.62 7.70
N ASP A 111 16.24 4.59 8.55
CA ASP A 111 17.50 3.97 8.96
C ASP A 111 18.20 3.27 7.79
N LEU A 112 17.45 2.55 6.95
CA LEU A 112 18.00 1.94 5.73
C LEU A 112 18.50 3.00 4.74
N TYR A 113 17.80 4.12 4.61
CA TYR A 113 18.21 5.20 3.72
C TYR A 113 19.49 5.90 4.21
N GLN A 114 19.61 6.12 5.54
CA GLN A 114 20.84 6.61 6.16
C GLN A 114 22.00 5.64 5.93
N ALA A 115 21.78 4.34 6.12
CA ALA A 115 22.83 3.34 5.91
C ALA A 115 23.35 3.31 4.46
N ILE A 116 22.49 3.55 3.46
CA ILE A 116 22.91 3.69 2.06
C ILE A 116 23.80 4.93 1.88
N TYR A 117 23.43 6.04 2.50
CA TYR A 117 24.23 7.26 2.46
C TYR A 117 25.60 7.09 3.12
N ASP A 118 25.64 6.52 4.33
CA ASP A 118 26.89 6.28 5.06
C ASP A 118 27.83 5.36 4.26
N ALA A 119 27.31 4.27 3.70
CA ALA A 119 28.10 3.34 2.88
C ALA A 119 28.63 4.00 1.60
N ARG A 120 27.87 4.92 1.00
CA ARG A 120 28.31 5.68 -0.17
C ARG A 120 29.43 6.65 0.18
N GLU A 121 29.32 7.38 1.28
CA GLU A 121 30.35 8.34 1.71
C GLU A 121 31.62 7.63 2.18
N GLU A 122 31.49 6.48 2.84
CA GLU A 122 32.63 5.62 3.18
C GLU A 122 33.35 5.16 1.90
N PHE A 123 32.62 4.67 0.90
CA PHE A 123 33.21 4.28 -0.38
C PHE A 123 33.92 5.45 -1.08
N ARG A 124 33.28 6.64 -1.11
CA ARG A 124 33.88 7.86 -1.67
C ARG A 124 35.19 8.18 -0.96
N SER A 125 35.20 8.23 0.37
CA SER A 125 36.37 8.57 1.17
C SER A 125 37.54 7.60 0.92
N ILE A 126 37.27 6.30 0.85
CA ILE A 126 38.30 5.29 0.55
C ILE A 126 38.86 5.48 -0.87
N MET A 127 38.01 5.80 -1.85
CA MET A 127 38.44 6.04 -3.22
C MET A 127 39.24 7.33 -3.37
N GLU A 128 38.89 8.39 -2.65
CA GLU A 128 39.66 9.63 -2.58
C GLU A 128 41.04 9.39 -1.98
N GLU A 129 41.13 8.70 -0.83
CA GLU A 129 42.41 8.33 -0.20
C GLU A 129 43.29 7.51 -1.16
N ARG A 130 42.70 6.53 -1.84
CA ARG A 130 43.39 5.74 -2.85
C ARG A 130 43.90 6.61 -4.00
N ASN A 131 43.06 7.51 -4.53
CA ASN A 131 43.42 8.40 -5.63
C ASN A 131 44.53 9.37 -5.25
N ASP A 132 44.48 9.96 -4.05
CA ASP A 132 45.53 10.82 -3.50
C ASP A 132 46.85 10.07 -3.36
N THR A 133 46.78 8.82 -2.89
CA THR A 133 47.95 7.94 -2.78
C THR A 133 48.57 7.68 -4.15
N VAL A 134 47.77 7.29 -5.14
CA VAL A 134 48.24 7.03 -6.51
C VAL A 134 48.80 8.31 -7.16
N LEU A 135 48.16 9.45 -6.96
CA LEU A 135 48.63 10.74 -7.45
C LEU A 135 49.99 11.10 -6.81
N SER A 136 50.16 10.87 -5.52
CA SER A 136 51.42 11.09 -4.81
C SER A 136 52.55 10.23 -5.39
N TRP A 137 52.26 8.96 -5.72
CA TRP A 137 53.23 8.08 -6.37
C TRP A 137 53.58 8.56 -7.76
N HIS A 138 52.58 9.01 -8.52
CA HIS A 138 52.78 9.56 -9.86
C HIS A 138 53.69 10.79 -9.83
N GLN A 139 53.43 11.74 -8.92
CA GLN A 139 54.25 12.95 -8.75
C GLN A 139 55.68 12.61 -8.33
N ARG A 140 55.86 11.66 -7.40
CA ARG A 140 57.19 11.19 -6.99
C ARG A 140 57.95 10.51 -8.12
N ALA A 141 57.28 9.69 -8.92
CA ALA A 141 57.87 9.03 -10.08
C ALA A 141 58.27 10.05 -11.17
N GLN A 142 57.45 11.08 -11.39
CA GLN A 142 57.82 12.21 -12.26
C GLN A 142 59.05 12.95 -11.75
N ALA A 143 59.13 13.24 -10.45
CA ALA A 143 60.28 13.93 -9.85
C ALA A 143 61.59 13.11 -9.90
N LEU A 144 61.48 11.80 -10.13
CA LEU A 144 62.62 10.88 -10.32
C LEU A 144 62.96 10.65 -11.81
N ASP A 145 62.34 11.39 -12.73
CA ASP A 145 62.50 11.23 -14.18
C ASP A 145 62.17 9.82 -14.70
N ILE A 146 61.24 9.11 -14.04
CA ILE A 146 60.80 7.77 -14.48
C ILE A 146 60.09 7.86 -15.83
N SER A 147 60.44 6.95 -16.75
CA SER A 147 59.90 6.95 -18.12
C SER A 147 58.38 6.75 -18.13
N GLN A 148 57.69 7.46 -19.03
CA GLN A 148 56.34 7.08 -19.43
C GLN A 148 56.32 5.75 -20.20
N GLU A 149 55.20 5.05 -20.09
CA GLU A 149 54.94 3.78 -20.76
C GLU A 149 55.02 3.96 -22.28
N ASP A 150 55.88 3.15 -22.89
CA ASP A 150 56.11 3.07 -24.33
C ASP A 150 55.32 1.94 -25.00
N GLY A 151 54.38 1.32 -24.25
CA GLY A 151 53.56 0.18 -24.68
C GLY A 151 54.17 -1.18 -24.34
N ARG A 152 55.31 -1.24 -23.64
CA ARG A 152 55.89 -2.51 -23.17
C ARG A 152 55.10 -3.12 -22.01
N PRO A 153 55.01 -4.46 -21.93
CA PRO A 153 54.28 -5.15 -20.87
C PRO A 153 54.93 -4.94 -19.49
N THR A 154 56.24 -4.73 -19.42
CA THR A 154 56.99 -4.58 -18.17
C THR A 154 57.78 -3.27 -18.15
N PRO A 155 57.80 -2.53 -17.02
CA PRO A 155 58.62 -1.32 -16.90
C PRO A 155 60.12 -1.59 -17.06
N LYS A 156 60.89 -0.54 -17.34
CA LYS A 156 62.35 -0.66 -17.53
C LYS A 156 63.03 -1.04 -16.22
N ALA A 157 63.96 -2.00 -16.26
CA ALA A 157 64.76 -2.39 -15.10
C ALA A 157 65.55 -1.20 -14.51
N ASN A 158 66.03 -0.30 -15.37
CA ASN A 158 66.79 0.88 -14.94
C ASN A 158 65.94 1.93 -14.21
N ASP A 159 64.61 1.87 -14.35
CA ASP A 159 63.66 2.78 -13.68
C ASP A 159 63.08 2.11 -12.42
N GLY A 160 63.80 1.11 -11.86
CA GLY A 160 63.37 0.39 -10.65
C GLY A 160 62.12 -0.47 -10.85
N LEU A 161 61.84 -0.91 -12.08
CA LEU A 161 60.61 -1.63 -12.45
C LEU A 161 59.32 -0.81 -12.22
N ILE A 162 59.40 0.52 -12.35
CA ILE A 162 58.27 1.44 -12.30
C ILE A 162 58.15 2.19 -13.63
N SER A 163 56.93 2.45 -14.09
CA SER A 163 56.67 3.34 -15.24
C SER A 163 55.40 4.16 -15.02
N LEU A 164 55.34 5.36 -15.62
CA LEU A 164 54.14 6.20 -15.64
C LEU A 164 53.20 5.76 -16.78
N GLY A 165 51.89 5.65 -16.54
CA GLY A 165 50.93 5.28 -17.60
C GLY A 165 50.67 6.40 -18.63
N ARG A 166 50.08 6.05 -19.78
CA ARG A 166 49.64 7.02 -20.79
C ARG A 166 48.28 7.63 -20.44
N GLY A 167 48.23 8.95 -20.29
CA GLY A 167 46.99 9.71 -20.11
C GLY A 167 46.65 9.95 -18.64
N THR A 168 45.92 9.02 -18.03
CA THR A 168 45.46 9.11 -16.63
C THR A 168 46.63 9.06 -15.66
N PHE A 169 46.50 9.68 -14.47
CA PHE A 169 47.47 9.58 -13.38
C PHE A 169 47.61 8.12 -12.94
N ALA A 170 48.48 7.39 -13.61
CA ALA A 170 48.68 5.97 -13.41
C ALA A 170 50.15 5.67 -13.17
N VAL A 171 50.39 4.71 -12.28
CA VAL A 171 51.70 4.18 -11.96
C VAL A 171 51.64 2.67 -12.14
N LYS A 172 52.61 2.13 -12.87
CA LYS A 172 52.72 0.71 -13.16
C LYS A 172 53.99 0.16 -12.54
N THR A 173 53.86 -1.02 -11.95
CA THR A 173 54.95 -1.88 -11.49
C THR A 173 55.11 -3.06 -12.45
N ASP A 174 56.03 -3.99 -12.16
CA ASP A 174 56.19 -5.21 -12.94
C ASP A 174 54.92 -6.09 -12.99
N ILE A 175 54.08 -6.05 -11.96
CA ILE A 175 52.89 -6.91 -11.84
C ILE A 175 51.54 -6.18 -11.67
N THR A 176 51.54 -4.88 -11.38
CA THR A 176 50.31 -4.16 -11.02
C THR A 176 50.24 -2.77 -11.63
N VAL A 177 49.05 -2.38 -12.07
CA VAL A 177 48.73 -1.04 -12.54
C VAL A 177 47.84 -0.36 -11.50
N PHE A 178 48.24 0.83 -11.07
CA PHE A 178 47.48 1.68 -10.18
C PHE A 178 47.06 2.92 -10.95
N GLY A 179 45.77 3.01 -11.28
CA GLY A 179 45.20 4.18 -11.95
C GLY A 179 44.40 5.05 -10.98
N HIS A 180 44.42 6.35 -11.19
CA HIS A 180 43.42 7.26 -10.65
C HIS A 180 42.05 6.92 -11.27
N GLU A 181 41.04 6.76 -10.42
CA GLU A 181 39.70 6.37 -10.82
C GLU A 181 38.72 7.54 -10.71
N ASP A 182 37.75 7.60 -11.61
CA ASP A 182 36.63 8.54 -11.49
C ASP A 182 35.55 7.91 -10.60
N ILE A 183 35.39 8.49 -9.40
CA ILE A 183 34.50 7.98 -8.35
C ILE A 183 33.04 7.97 -8.83
N ASP A 184 32.64 8.94 -9.65
CA ASP A 184 31.26 9.10 -10.08
C ASP A 184 30.81 7.97 -11.03
N ASN A 185 31.74 7.30 -11.70
CA ASN A 185 31.45 6.10 -12.51
C ASN A 185 30.96 4.91 -11.66
N TYR A 186 31.35 4.84 -10.39
CA TYR A 186 30.93 3.77 -9.47
C TYR A 186 29.65 4.11 -8.73
N LEU A 187 29.44 5.40 -8.44
CA LEU A 187 28.29 5.86 -7.66
C LEU A 187 27.02 6.04 -8.49
N GLY A 188 27.09 5.84 -9.80
CA GLY A 188 25.97 5.82 -10.72
C GLY A 188 25.39 7.21 -10.94
N THR A 189 25.68 7.80 -12.09
CA THR A 189 24.91 8.94 -12.59
C THR A 189 23.59 8.41 -13.16
N HIS A 190 22.54 8.39 -12.34
CA HIS A 190 21.19 8.11 -12.87
C HIS A 190 20.84 9.14 -13.96
N GLU A 191 20.14 8.71 -15.02
CA GLU A 191 19.62 9.61 -16.10
C GLU A 191 18.85 10.82 -15.56
N LYS A 192 18.31 10.70 -14.34
CA LYS A 192 17.83 11.82 -13.53
C LYS A 192 18.70 11.89 -12.29
N ALA A 193 19.51 12.94 -12.18
CA ALA A 193 20.29 13.21 -10.97
C ALA A 193 19.32 13.36 -9.79
N ILE A 194 19.24 12.32 -8.95
CA ILE A 194 18.58 12.41 -7.65
C ILE A 194 19.60 13.07 -6.73
N PRO A 195 19.31 14.26 -6.15
CA PRO A 195 20.19 14.87 -5.16
C PRO A 195 20.39 13.89 -4.01
N PHE A 196 21.65 13.61 -3.71
CA PHE A 196 22.06 12.65 -2.69
C PHE A 196 23.21 13.22 -1.84
N ASP A 197 23.16 14.53 -1.65
CA ASP A 197 23.94 15.26 -0.67
C ASP A 197 23.32 15.12 0.74
N ALA A 198 24.07 15.54 1.75
CA ALA A 198 23.67 15.42 3.16
C ALA A 198 22.31 16.06 3.44
N ASP A 199 22.04 17.26 2.91
CA ASP A 199 20.81 18.01 3.17
C ASP A 199 19.60 17.33 2.53
N ALA A 200 19.73 16.89 1.28
CA ALA A 200 18.70 16.12 0.59
C ALA A 200 18.38 14.80 1.29
N VAL A 201 19.41 14.10 1.77
CA VAL A 201 19.25 12.84 2.53
C VAL A 201 18.56 13.09 3.87
N GLN A 202 18.97 14.11 4.62
CA GLN A 202 18.32 14.45 5.90
C GLN A 202 16.85 14.86 5.70
N ALA A 203 16.56 15.65 4.66
CA ALA A 203 15.18 16.02 4.33
C ALA A 203 14.33 14.78 3.98
N LYS A 204 14.91 13.82 3.25
CA LYS A 204 14.24 12.56 2.90
C LYS A 204 14.02 11.68 4.13
N ILE A 205 15.01 11.55 5.01
CA ILE A 205 14.92 10.82 6.29
C ILE A 205 13.81 11.41 7.16
N ALA A 206 13.77 12.75 7.31
CA ALA A 206 12.71 13.42 8.05
C ALA A 206 11.32 13.10 7.48
N ARG A 207 11.17 13.11 6.15
CA ARG A 207 9.92 12.73 5.48
C ARG A 207 9.56 11.25 5.67
N LEU A 208 10.54 10.35 5.66
CA LEU A 208 10.28 8.92 5.90
C LEU A 208 9.80 8.69 7.33
N ARG A 209 10.40 9.36 8.33
CA ARG A 209 9.94 9.31 9.72
C ARG A 209 8.51 9.82 9.92
N GLN A 210 8.06 10.74 9.07
CA GLN A 210 6.68 11.23 9.11
C GLN A 210 5.64 10.19 8.67
N ILE A 211 6.03 9.12 7.96
CA ILE A 211 5.11 8.03 7.56
C ILE A 211 4.47 7.39 8.80
N ASP A 212 5.23 7.26 9.88
CA ASP A 212 4.78 6.66 11.14
C ASP A 212 4.07 7.65 12.06
N THR A 213 4.09 8.94 11.73
CA THR A 213 3.37 9.94 12.51
C THR A 213 1.88 9.81 12.17
N PRO A 214 0.99 9.57 13.15
CA PRO A 214 -0.44 9.58 12.90
C PRO A 214 -0.80 10.87 12.17
N ASP A 215 -1.61 10.78 11.11
CA ASP A 215 -2.08 11.96 10.39
C ASP A 215 -2.89 12.81 11.38
N GLN A 216 -2.25 13.83 11.96
CA GLN A 216 -2.86 14.78 12.87
C GLN A 216 -3.71 15.80 12.09
N ARG A 217 -4.34 15.40 10.98
CA ARG A 217 -5.47 16.15 10.47
C ARG A 217 -6.42 16.35 11.63
N THR A 218 -6.43 17.58 12.14
CA THR A 218 -7.36 18.02 13.16
C THR A 218 -8.72 17.61 12.67
N VAL A 219 -9.41 16.78 13.45
CA VAL A 219 -10.85 16.55 13.26
C VAL A 219 -11.45 17.94 13.03
N PRO A 220 -12.03 18.22 11.85
CA PRO A 220 -12.43 19.56 11.50
C PRO A 220 -13.33 20.12 12.60
N GLU A 221 -12.99 21.28 13.16
CA GLU A 221 -13.77 21.87 14.25
C GLU A 221 -15.22 22.19 13.80
N TYR A 222 -15.40 22.39 12.50
CA TYR A 222 -16.67 22.69 11.88
C TYR A 222 -17.02 21.68 10.79
N ILE A 223 -17.82 20.70 11.18
CA ILE A 223 -18.38 19.70 10.27
C ILE A 223 -19.85 20.05 10.04
N TYR A 224 -20.26 20.05 8.77
CA TYR A 224 -21.64 20.28 8.39
C TYR A 224 -22.17 19.14 7.53
N ARG A 225 -23.48 18.90 7.62
CA ARG A 225 -24.21 18.00 6.74
C ARG A 225 -25.09 18.82 5.81
N GLY A 226 -24.85 18.69 4.51
CA GLY A 226 -25.67 19.33 3.49
C GLY A 226 -27.06 18.70 3.36
N PRO A 227 -27.97 19.34 2.60
CA PRO A 227 -29.34 18.86 2.41
C PRO A 227 -29.40 17.52 1.67
N ASN A 228 -28.36 17.16 0.92
CA ASN A 228 -28.19 15.86 0.26
C ASN A 228 -27.46 14.81 1.15
N GLY A 229 -27.15 15.15 2.41
CA GLY A 229 -26.41 14.29 3.33
C GLY A 229 -24.89 14.33 3.19
N ALA A 230 -24.34 15.11 2.26
CA ALA A 230 -22.89 15.24 2.10
C ALA A 230 -22.24 15.91 3.32
N LEU A 231 -21.05 15.41 3.70
CA LEU A 231 -20.23 16.02 4.76
C LEU A 231 -19.39 17.15 4.16
N LEU A 232 -19.37 18.29 4.85
CA LEU A 232 -18.57 19.46 4.52
C LEU A 232 -17.69 19.80 5.71
N GLU A 233 -16.38 19.74 5.51
CA GLU A 233 -15.36 20.04 6.52
C GLU A 233 -14.80 21.43 6.26
N ARG A 234 -14.69 22.28 7.30
CA ARG A 234 -14.13 23.63 7.19
C ARG A 234 -13.29 24.00 8.39
N ASP A 235 -12.27 24.82 8.14
CA ASP A 235 -11.43 25.42 9.19
C ASP A 235 -12.10 26.60 9.89
N ARG A 236 -13.24 27.09 9.36
CA ARG A 236 -14.02 28.19 9.93
C ARG A 236 -15.52 27.91 9.85
N PRO A 237 -16.34 28.46 10.76
CA PRO A 237 -17.78 28.25 10.71
C PRO A 237 -18.41 28.89 9.47
N PHE A 238 -19.51 28.31 8.99
CA PHE A 238 -20.40 29.02 8.08
C PHE A 238 -21.06 30.19 8.81
N THR A 239 -21.20 31.32 8.11
CA THR A 239 -22.06 32.40 8.56
C THR A 239 -23.53 32.00 8.46
N ASP A 240 -24.42 32.65 9.22
CA ASP A 240 -25.86 32.36 9.20
C ASP A 240 -26.47 32.51 7.79
N GLU A 241 -26.00 33.50 7.01
CA GLU A 241 -26.41 33.68 5.61
C GLU A 241 -25.97 32.52 4.71
N GLU A 242 -24.74 32.01 4.89
CA GLU A 242 -24.28 30.85 4.15
C GLU A 242 -25.04 29.58 4.55
N VAL A 243 -25.33 29.40 5.84
CA VAL A 243 -26.17 28.29 6.34
C VAL A 243 -27.55 28.35 5.69
N ALA A 244 -28.21 29.51 5.70
CA ALA A 244 -29.52 29.70 5.09
C ALA A 244 -29.50 29.45 3.57
N ARG A 245 -28.44 29.91 2.88
CA ARG A 245 -28.30 29.75 1.42
C ARG A 245 -28.00 28.31 0.99
N THR A 246 -27.18 27.60 1.76
CA THR A 246 -26.70 26.25 1.38
C THR A 246 -27.53 25.12 2.01
N GLY A 247 -28.33 25.43 3.03
CA GLY A 247 -29.15 24.44 3.75
C GLY A 247 -28.32 23.45 4.58
N VAL A 248 -27.11 23.82 4.99
CA VAL A 248 -26.19 22.94 5.74
C VAL A 248 -26.48 23.00 7.24
N ARG A 249 -26.37 21.87 7.94
CA ARG A 249 -26.53 21.79 9.40
C ARG A 249 -25.19 21.46 10.04
N ARG A 250 -24.73 22.23 11.04
CA ARG A 250 -23.54 21.84 11.82
C ARG A 250 -23.82 20.55 12.57
N ILE A 251 -22.87 19.62 12.52
CA ILE A 251 -22.93 18.33 13.21
C ILE A 251 -21.63 18.08 13.97
N THR A 252 -21.69 17.15 14.92
CA THR A 252 -20.51 16.69 15.66
C THR A 252 -19.70 15.68 14.84
N ALA A 253 -18.44 15.44 15.23
CA ALA A 253 -17.62 14.37 14.64
C ALA A 253 -18.29 12.99 14.81
N ALA A 254 -18.90 12.72 15.97
CA ALA A 254 -19.65 11.49 16.22
C ALA A 254 -20.90 11.35 15.32
N GLU A 255 -21.56 12.45 14.94
CA GLU A 255 -22.66 12.43 13.96
C GLU A 255 -22.17 12.30 12.50
N ALA A 256 -20.94 12.73 12.22
CA ALA A 256 -20.33 12.66 10.90
C ALA A 256 -19.80 11.26 10.60
N TRP A 257 -19.14 10.68 11.59
CA TRP A 257 -18.53 9.35 11.57
C TRP A 257 -18.97 8.56 12.80
N PRO A 258 -20.22 8.09 12.84
CA PRO A 258 -20.68 7.20 13.90
C PRO A 258 -19.85 5.91 13.88
N GLU A 259 -19.26 5.57 15.03
CA GLU A 259 -18.55 4.29 15.26
C GLU A 259 -19.46 3.07 15.05
#